data_AF-A0A813KSV5-F1
#
_entry.id   AF-A0A813KSV5-F1
#
_cell.length_a   1.000
_cell.length_b   1.000
_cell.length_c   1.000
_cell.angle_alpha   90.00
_cell.angle_beta   90.00
_cell.angle_gamma   90.00
#
_symmetry.space_group_name_H-M   'P 1'
#
loop_
_entity.id
_entity.type
_entity.pdbx_description
1 polymer ?
#
loop_
_entity_poly.entity_id
_entity_poly.type
_entity_poly.pdbx_seq_one_letter_code
_entity_poly.pdbx_strand_id
1 'polypeptide(L)'
;VLATYACVVGRFLADDPFGAINDLFGGLFGTFLLKEDPQLAGCYKCLQDSPLGSMSEGGLGCLMPYLFMAGLNGIFSALRLYTIASRFGTLLPCTSRLVCFLPIWLLGSCLSQIGAASLCWQVFKGMQRQALGYTQAGDGVGGDSGWGGGSTVNWGSGGERAGSRDRGEDQEESGISMAQPSAGGFQPFQGTGHRLDEAGA
;
A
#
# COMPACT_ATOMS: atom_id res chain seq x y z
N VAL A 1 11.91 4.15 -3.09
CA VAL A 1 11.94 4.41 -1.62
C VAL A 1 13.30 4.91 -1.14
N LEU A 2 14.42 4.23 -1.41
CA LEU A 2 15.74 4.75 -1.03
C LEU A 2 16.06 6.11 -1.68
N ALA A 3 15.77 6.25 -2.98
CA ALA A 3 15.92 7.51 -3.69
C ALA A 3 15.09 8.65 -3.07
N THR A 4 13.86 8.35 -2.61
CA THR A 4 13.02 9.34 -1.92
C THR A 4 13.62 9.76 -0.58
N TYR A 5 14.19 8.83 0.20
CA TYR A 5 14.91 9.20 1.44
C TYR A 5 16.15 10.05 1.17
N ALA A 6 16.93 9.74 0.13
CA ALA A 6 18.04 10.60 -0.30
C ALA A 6 17.57 12.00 -0.68
N CYS A 7 16.42 12.12 -1.36
CA CYS A 7 15.81 13.40 -1.70
C CYS A 7 15.31 14.17 -0.46
N VAL A 8 14.76 13.48 0.55
CA VAL A 8 14.37 14.10 1.83
C VAL A 8 15.58 14.76 2.49
N VAL A 9 16.69 14.03 2.62
CA VAL A 9 17.94 14.57 3.19
C VAL A 9 18.45 15.74 2.35
N GLY A 10 18.48 15.59 1.02
CA GLY A 10 18.88 16.67 0.11
C GLY A 10 18.03 17.94 0.26
N ARG A 11 16.71 17.80 0.43
CA ARG A 11 15.81 18.94 0.64
C ARG A 11 15.95 19.57 2.03
N PHE A 12 16.19 18.77 3.06
CA PHE A 12 16.52 19.29 4.40
C PHE A 12 17.80 20.14 4.37
N LEU A 13 18.84 19.67 3.69
CA LEU A 13 20.10 20.40 3.53
C LEU A 13 19.98 21.65 2.62
N ALA A 14 18.93 21.69 1.80
CA ALA A 14 18.64 22.82 0.91
C ALA A 14 17.65 23.83 1.53
N ASP A 15 17.43 23.79 2.85
CA ASP A 15 16.50 24.67 3.58
C ASP A 15 15.04 24.59 3.09
N ASP A 16 14.59 23.42 2.61
CA ASP A 16 13.21 23.16 2.21
C ASP A 16 12.52 22.10 3.09
N PRO A 17 12.27 22.40 4.39
CA PRO A 17 11.78 21.40 5.35
C PRO A 17 10.37 20.90 5.01
N PHE A 18 9.49 21.75 4.50
CA PHE A 18 8.11 21.35 4.15
C PHE A 18 8.08 20.35 2.98
N GLY A 19 8.90 20.60 1.95
CA GLY A 19 9.05 19.66 0.85
C GLY A 19 9.68 18.34 1.30
N ALA A 20 10.65 18.40 2.21
CA ALA A 20 11.29 17.23 2.78
C ALA A 20 10.32 16.38 3.62
N ILE A 21 9.50 17.00 4.48
CA ILE A 21 8.47 16.30 5.27
C ILE A 21 7.46 15.61 4.36
N ASN A 22 7.05 16.26 3.28
CA ASN A 22 6.10 15.68 2.35
C ASN A 22 6.68 14.45 1.63
N ASP A 23 7.93 14.54 1.17
CA ASP A 23 8.64 13.40 0.58
C ASP A 23 8.88 12.28 1.61
N LEU A 24 9.07 12.63 2.88
CA LEU A 24 9.25 11.69 3.98
C LEU A 24 7.99 10.85 4.16
N PHE A 25 6.80 11.45 4.20
CA PHE A 25 5.54 10.70 4.25
C PHE A 25 5.39 9.76 3.05
N GLY A 26 5.74 10.23 1.84
CA GLY A 26 5.81 9.36 0.67
C GLY A 26 6.76 8.16 0.88
N GLY A 27 7.97 8.41 1.37
CA GLY A 27 8.94 7.34 1.69
C GLY A 27 8.45 6.34 2.74
N LEU A 28 7.74 6.82 3.78
CA LEU A 28 7.14 5.99 4.82
C LEU A 28 6.07 5.05 4.23
N PHE A 29 5.09 5.58 3.48
CA PHE A 29 4.08 4.74 2.82
C PHE A 29 4.71 3.77 1.82
N GLY A 30 5.76 4.18 1.11
CA GLY A 30 6.51 3.30 0.22
C GLY A 30 7.20 2.15 0.97
N THR A 31 7.66 2.39 2.21
CA THR A 31 8.25 1.35 3.07
C THR A 31 7.19 0.36 3.56
N PHE A 32 6.00 0.83 3.93
CA PHE A 32 4.86 -0.05 4.24
C PHE A 32 4.40 -0.87 3.04
N LEU A 33 4.46 -0.30 1.83
CA LEU A 33 4.13 -0.98 0.58
C LEU A 33 5.14 -2.09 0.26
N LEU A 34 6.43 -1.82 0.43
CA LEU A 34 7.53 -2.77 0.17
C LEU A 34 7.96 -3.56 1.41
N LYS A 35 7.02 -3.92 2.29
CA LYS A 35 7.34 -4.64 3.54
C LYS A 35 8.04 -6.00 3.33
N GLU A 36 7.86 -6.60 2.16
CA GLU A 36 8.46 -7.89 1.79
C GLU A 36 9.89 -7.75 1.23
N ASP A 37 10.39 -6.53 1.01
CA ASP A 37 11.75 -6.30 0.51
C ASP A 37 12.77 -6.49 1.65
N PRO A 38 13.71 -7.45 1.53
CA PRO A 38 14.71 -7.71 2.57
C PRO A 38 15.60 -6.51 2.89
N GLN A 39 15.80 -5.58 1.93
CA GLN A 39 16.59 -4.36 2.19
C GLN A 39 15.84 -3.36 3.06
N LEU A 40 14.51 -3.40 3.06
CA LEU A 40 13.64 -2.48 3.81
C LEU A 40 13.07 -3.13 5.09
N ALA A 41 13.20 -4.44 5.26
CA ALA A 41 12.67 -5.19 6.40
C ALA A 41 13.09 -4.61 7.77
N GLY A 42 14.34 -4.16 7.90
CA GLY A 42 14.82 -3.50 9.13
C GLY A 42 14.10 -2.18 9.42
N CYS A 43 13.99 -1.31 8.42
CA CYS A 43 13.26 -0.04 8.55
C CYS A 43 11.77 -0.27 8.79
N TYR A 44 11.17 -1.26 8.12
CA TYR A 44 9.78 -1.65 8.32
C TYR A 44 9.51 -2.09 9.76
N LYS A 45 10.39 -2.92 10.34
CA LYS A 45 10.26 -3.34 11.75
C LYS A 45 10.26 -2.16 12.72
N CYS A 46 11.19 -1.23 12.55
CA CYS A 46 11.23 0.00 13.36
C CYS A 46 9.97 0.85 13.19
N LEU A 47 9.42 0.92 11.97
CA LEU A 47 8.19 1.66 11.67
C LEU A 47 6.94 0.96 12.22
N GLN A 48 6.93 -0.37 12.23
CA GLN A 48 5.85 -1.18 12.76
C GLN A 48 5.72 -1.00 14.28
N ASP A 49 6.83 -0.83 14.98
CA ASP A 49 6.85 -0.54 16.43
C ASP A 49 6.41 0.91 16.75
N SER A 50 6.22 1.75 15.73
CA SER A 50 5.76 3.13 15.87
C SER A 50 4.22 3.22 15.80
N PRO A 51 3.59 4.33 16.23
CA PRO A 51 2.14 4.52 16.10
C PRO A 51 1.62 4.52 14.63
N LEU A 52 2.51 4.60 13.63
CA LEU A 52 2.11 4.37 12.24
C LEU A 52 1.81 2.90 11.94
N GLY A 53 2.45 1.97 12.66
CA GLY A 53 2.24 0.53 12.49
C GLY A 53 0.82 0.09 12.87
N SER A 54 0.17 0.77 13.81
CA SER A 54 -1.23 0.49 14.16
C SER A 54 -2.23 0.97 13.10
N MET A 55 -1.85 1.91 12.22
CA MET A 55 -2.74 2.44 11.20
C MET A 55 -2.79 1.58 9.93
N SER A 56 -1.78 0.74 9.70
CA SER A 56 -1.77 -0.12 8.51
C SER A 56 -0.91 -1.36 8.69
N GLU A 57 -1.49 -2.51 8.34
CA GLU A 57 -0.78 -3.79 8.23
C GLU A 57 0.20 -3.83 7.03
N GLY A 58 0.24 -2.76 6.23
CA GLY A 58 1.12 -2.61 5.08
C GLY A 58 0.65 -3.39 3.85
N GLY A 59 1.58 -3.61 2.92
CA GLY A 59 1.33 -4.36 1.68
C GLY A 59 0.43 -3.61 0.70
N LEU A 60 -0.43 -4.37 0.01
CA LEU A 60 -1.15 -3.88 -1.15
C LEU A 60 -2.29 -2.89 -0.83
N GLY A 61 -2.84 -2.93 0.38
CA GLY A 61 -3.80 -1.93 0.85
C GLY A 61 -3.21 -0.50 0.91
N CYS A 62 -1.90 -0.38 1.08
CA CYS A 62 -1.20 0.92 1.06
C CYS A 62 -0.95 1.47 -0.35
N LEU A 63 -1.22 0.70 -1.41
CA LEU A 63 -0.85 1.09 -2.76
C LEU A 63 -1.59 2.33 -3.24
N MET A 64 -2.90 2.40 -3.00
CA MET A 64 -3.71 3.53 -3.43
C MET A 64 -3.37 4.85 -2.69
N PRO A 65 -3.29 4.89 -1.34
CA PRO A 65 -2.84 6.10 -0.66
C PRO A 65 -1.42 6.50 -1.03
N TYR A 66 -0.51 5.53 -1.23
CA TYR A 66 0.85 5.82 -1.71
C TYR A 66 0.85 6.45 -3.10
N LEU A 67 0.10 5.87 -4.05
CA LEU A 67 -0.02 6.38 -5.42
C LEU A 67 -0.54 7.82 -5.44
N PHE A 68 -1.57 8.11 -4.64
CA PHE A 68 -2.16 9.44 -4.54
C PHE A 68 -1.17 10.45 -3.95
N MET A 69 -0.55 10.13 -2.81
CA MET A 69 0.44 11.00 -2.18
C MET A 69 1.67 11.22 -3.06
N ALA A 70 2.23 10.16 -3.65
CA ALA A 70 3.37 10.28 -4.57
C ALA A 70 3.01 11.13 -5.81
N GLY A 71 1.80 10.98 -6.35
CA GLY A 71 1.30 11.78 -7.46
C GLY A 71 1.20 13.27 -7.12
N LEU A 72 0.56 13.61 -6.00
CA LEU A 72 0.45 15.00 -5.55
C LEU A 72 1.81 15.63 -5.26
N ASN A 73 2.70 14.88 -4.61
CA ASN A 73 4.04 15.36 -4.29
C ASN A 73 4.85 15.62 -5.57
N GLY A 74 4.70 14.74 -6.58
CA GLY A 74 5.31 14.91 -7.89
C GLY A 74 4.81 16.17 -8.58
N ILE A 75 3.50 16.42 -8.56
CA ILE A 75 2.89 17.62 -9.17
C ILE A 75 3.37 18.90 -8.48
N PHE A 76 3.34 18.97 -7.15
CA PHE A 76 3.81 20.15 -6.43
C PHE A 76 5.31 20.40 -6.63
N SER A 77 6.10 19.33 -6.68
CA SER A 77 7.53 19.41 -7.00
C SER A 77 7.76 19.94 -8.42
N ALA A 78 6.97 19.49 -9.40
CA ALA A 78 7.04 19.95 -10.77
C ALA A 78 6.63 21.43 -10.91
N LEU A 79 5.55 21.85 -10.24
CA LEU A 79 5.12 23.25 -10.22
C LEU A 79 6.18 24.16 -9.60
N ARG A 80 6.80 23.73 -8.49
CA ARG A 80 7.88 24.49 -7.85
C ARG A 80 9.12 24.55 -8.72
N LEU A 81 9.47 23.46 -9.39
CA LEU A 81 10.57 23.45 -10.34
C LEU A 81 10.29 24.41 -11.51
N TYR A 82 9.06 24.41 -12.02
CA TYR A 82 8.62 25.32 -13.08
C TYR A 82 8.67 26.80 -12.66
N THR A 83 8.25 27.14 -11.43
CA THR A 83 8.33 28.52 -10.94
C THR A 83 9.78 28.98 -10.75
N ILE A 84 10.67 28.10 -10.30
CA ILE A 84 12.11 28.39 -10.20
C ILE A 84 12.71 28.56 -11.60
N ALA A 85 12.44 27.61 -12.51
CA ALA A 85 12.96 27.65 -13.87
C ALA A 85 12.51 28.91 -14.63
N SER A 86 11.23 29.29 -14.50
CA SER A 86 10.68 30.50 -15.14
C SER A 86 11.23 31.80 -14.57
N ARG A 87 11.59 31.85 -13.28
CA ARG A 87 12.20 33.05 -12.68
C ARG A 87 13.68 33.21 -12.98
N PHE A 88 14.45 32.14 -12.92
CA PHE A 88 15.91 32.21 -13.07
C PHE A 88 16.39 32.00 -14.51
N GLY A 89 15.54 31.47 -15.40
CA GLY A 89 15.86 31.19 -16.81
C GLY A 89 16.96 30.14 -17.03
N THR A 90 17.60 29.67 -15.97
CA THR A 90 18.70 28.69 -15.97
C THR A 90 18.56 27.77 -14.77
N LEU A 91 18.90 26.49 -14.93
CA LEU A 91 18.79 25.46 -13.89
C LEU A 91 19.96 25.49 -12.88
N LEU A 92 21.01 26.27 -13.15
CA LEU A 92 22.25 26.30 -12.38
C LEU A 92 22.66 27.76 -12.10
N PRO A 93 21.97 28.46 -11.19
CA PRO A 93 22.22 29.88 -10.99
C PRO A 93 23.60 30.19 -10.36
N CYS A 94 24.26 29.23 -9.68
CA CYS A 94 25.62 29.36 -9.13
C CYS A 94 26.13 28.00 -8.58
N THR A 95 27.43 27.79 -8.44
CA THR A 95 28.02 26.61 -7.75
C THR A 95 28.55 26.90 -6.35
N SER A 96 28.53 28.17 -5.92
CA SER A 96 29.22 28.61 -4.69
C SER A 96 28.47 28.31 -3.38
N ARG A 97 27.17 27.96 -3.42
CA ARG A 97 26.38 27.64 -2.23
C ARG A 97 25.57 26.37 -2.43
N LEU A 98 25.38 25.58 -1.37
CA LEU A 98 24.58 24.35 -1.37
C LEU A 98 23.13 24.60 -1.84
N VAL A 99 22.57 25.76 -1.48
CA VAL A 99 21.22 26.20 -1.90
C VAL A 99 21.06 26.20 -3.44
N CYS A 100 22.14 26.39 -4.19
CA CYS A 100 22.07 26.40 -5.64
C CYS A 100 21.86 25.01 -6.27
N PHE A 101 22.08 23.93 -5.50
CA PHE A 101 21.77 22.56 -5.93
C PHE A 101 20.30 22.17 -5.68
N LEU A 102 19.52 23.03 -5.04
CA LEU A 102 18.10 22.82 -4.75
C LEU A 102 17.28 22.42 -6.01
N PRO A 103 17.44 23.04 -7.20
CA PRO A 103 16.72 22.64 -8.41
C PRO A 103 17.03 21.21 -8.86
N ILE A 104 18.27 20.75 -8.68
CA ILE A 104 18.68 19.38 -9.00
C ILE A 104 18.01 18.39 -8.04
N TRP A 105 18.00 18.69 -6.73
CA TRP A 105 17.30 17.87 -5.75
C TRP A 105 15.78 17.86 -5.95
N LEU A 106 15.18 19.00 -6.33
CA LEU A 106 13.77 19.09 -6.72
C LEU A 106 13.47 18.22 -7.93
N LEU A 107 14.31 18.27 -8.95
CA LEU A 107 14.17 17.46 -10.16
C LEU A 107 14.30 15.97 -9.83
N GLY A 108 15.31 15.58 -9.06
CA GLY A 108 15.50 14.20 -8.61
C GLY A 108 14.31 13.69 -7.81
N SER A 109 13.79 14.49 -6.87
CA SER A 109 12.59 14.15 -6.11
C SER A 109 11.37 13.98 -7.02
N CYS A 110 11.14 14.94 -7.92
CA CYS A 110 10.04 14.91 -8.89
C CYS A 110 10.07 13.65 -9.76
N LEU A 111 11.23 13.34 -10.35
CA LEU A 111 11.42 12.14 -11.18
C LEU A 111 11.23 10.86 -10.36
N SER A 112 11.74 10.83 -9.12
CA SER A 112 11.60 9.66 -8.25
C SER A 112 10.14 9.40 -7.87
N GLN A 113 9.34 10.45 -7.64
CA GLN A 113 7.93 10.36 -7.26
C GLN A 113 7.03 10.01 -8.44
N ILE A 114 7.24 10.66 -9.60
CA ILE A 114 6.51 10.31 -10.83
C ILE A 114 6.86 8.89 -11.26
N GLY A 115 8.13 8.49 -11.15
CA GLY A 115 8.57 7.13 -11.42
C GLY A 115 7.89 6.11 -10.50
N ALA A 116 7.89 6.38 -9.19
CA ALA A 116 7.22 5.52 -8.22
C ALA A 116 5.69 5.43 -8.46
N ALA A 117 5.03 6.56 -8.71
CA ALA A 117 3.61 6.58 -9.04
C ALA A 117 3.31 5.80 -10.34
N SER A 118 4.16 5.92 -11.35
CA SER A 118 4.02 5.19 -12.60
C SER A 118 4.17 3.68 -12.41
N LEU A 119 5.13 3.24 -11.60
CA LEU A 119 5.30 1.82 -11.26
C LEU A 119 4.10 1.29 -10.46
N CYS A 120 3.63 2.04 -9.45
CA CYS A 120 2.45 1.66 -8.68
C CYS A 120 1.19 1.60 -9.55
N TRP A 121 1.05 2.50 -10.52
CA TRP A 121 -0.04 2.46 -11.49
C TRP A 121 0.00 1.21 -12.37
N GLN A 122 1.20 0.78 -12.80
CA GLN A 122 1.36 -0.47 -13.55
C GLN A 122 0.98 -1.70 -12.71
N VAL A 123 1.42 -1.75 -11.45
CA VAL A 123 1.05 -2.82 -10.52
C VAL A 123 -0.46 -2.85 -10.29
N PHE A 124 -1.06 -1.67 -10.05
CA PHE A 124 -2.52 -1.53 -9.89
C PHE A 124 -3.29 -2.06 -11.09
N LYS A 125 -2.88 -1.67 -12.31
CA LYS A 125 -3.50 -2.19 -13.55
C LYS A 125 -3.29 -3.69 -13.72
N GLY A 126 -2.14 -4.23 -13.32
CA GLY A 126 -1.86 -5.66 -13.33
C GLY A 126 -2.85 -6.44 -12.46
N MET A 127 -3.09 -5.95 -11.24
CA MET A 127 -4.05 -6.56 -10.33
C MET A 127 -5.50 -6.44 -10.79
N GLN A 128 -5.87 -5.30 -11.37
CA GLN A 128 -7.23 -5.11 -11.90
C GLN A 128 -7.54 -6.11 -13.02
N ARG A 129 -6.54 -6.42 -13.87
CA ARG A 129 -6.67 -7.46 -14.90
C ARG A 129 -6.82 -8.86 -14.31
N GLN A 130 -6.07 -9.18 -13.26
CA GLN A 130 -6.21 -10.48 -12.58
C GLN A 130 -7.57 -10.62 -11.91
N ALA A 131 -8.05 -9.58 -11.23
CA ALA A 131 -9.36 -9.58 -10.58
C ALA A 131 -10.51 -9.84 -11.57
N LEU A 132 -10.46 -9.24 -12.76
CA LEU A 132 -11.46 -9.47 -13.82
C LEU A 132 -11.39 -10.87 -14.43
N GLY A 133 -10.19 -11.48 -14.48
CA GLY A 133 -10.02 -12.84 -14.99
C GLY A 133 -10.72 -13.91 -14.14
N TYR A 134 -10.74 -13.73 -12.82
CA TYR A 134 -11.42 -14.67 -11.91
C TYR A 134 -12.94 -14.64 -12.01
N THR A 135 -13.53 -13.48 -12.35
CA THR A 135 -14.98 -13.38 -12.53
C THR A 135 -15.49 -14.03 -13.82
N GLN A 136 -14.62 -14.26 -14.80
CA GLN A 136 -15.03 -14.79 -16.12
C GLN A 136 -14.71 -16.28 -16.31
N ALA A 137 -13.90 -16.88 -15.43
CA ALA A 137 -13.54 -18.30 -15.53
C ALA A 137 -14.63 -19.29 -15.04
N GLY A 138 -15.79 -18.80 -14.59
CA GLY A 138 -16.92 -19.62 -14.15
C GLY A 138 -18.01 -19.87 -15.20
N ASP A 139 -17.98 -19.19 -16.34
CA ASP A 139 -19.11 -19.20 -17.31
C ASP A 139 -19.07 -20.38 -18.31
N GLY A 140 -18.51 -21.51 -17.86
CA GLY A 140 -18.31 -22.71 -18.67
C GLY A 140 -19.13 -23.94 -18.25
N VAL A 141 -19.91 -23.87 -17.16
CA VAL A 141 -20.79 -24.98 -16.77
C VAL A 141 -22.19 -24.41 -16.52
N GLY A 142 -23.06 -24.64 -17.51
CA GLY A 142 -24.42 -24.15 -17.57
C GLY A 142 -25.21 -24.40 -16.28
N GLY A 143 -25.86 -23.34 -15.80
CA GLY A 143 -26.67 -23.38 -14.60
C GLY A 143 -27.44 -22.09 -14.41
N ASP A 144 -28.48 -21.95 -15.23
CA ASP A 144 -29.73 -21.22 -15.01
C ASP A 144 -29.73 -19.75 -14.54
N SER A 145 -30.52 -18.98 -15.27
CA SER A 145 -30.78 -17.55 -15.15
C SER A 145 -31.23 -17.08 -13.75
N GLY A 146 -30.41 -16.26 -13.10
CA GLY A 146 -30.77 -15.53 -11.87
C GLY A 146 -30.34 -14.06 -11.96
N TRP A 147 -31.19 -13.23 -12.56
CA TRP A 147 -31.02 -11.78 -12.67
C TRP A 147 -31.17 -11.13 -11.29
N GLY A 148 -30.08 -10.78 -10.60
CA GLY A 148 -30.19 -10.10 -9.31
C GLY A 148 -28.88 -9.65 -8.67
N GLY A 149 -28.65 -8.33 -8.66
CA GLY A 149 -27.90 -7.66 -7.60
C GLY A 149 -26.44 -7.35 -7.92
N GLY A 150 -26.15 -6.09 -8.23
CA GLY A 150 -24.79 -5.58 -8.39
C GLY A 150 -23.96 -5.75 -7.12
N SER A 151 -22.91 -6.58 -7.21
CA SER A 151 -21.86 -6.66 -6.19
C SER A 151 -20.92 -5.48 -6.35
N THR A 152 -21.10 -4.46 -5.51
CA THR A 152 -20.07 -3.49 -5.20
C THR A 152 -18.91 -4.22 -4.51
N VAL A 153 -17.73 -4.14 -5.10
CA VAL A 153 -16.51 -4.70 -4.53
C VAL A 153 -16.18 -3.90 -3.26
N ASN A 154 -16.52 -4.45 -2.10
CA ASN A 154 -16.24 -3.84 -0.80
C ASN A 154 -14.75 -4.03 -0.44
N TRP A 155 -13.90 -3.11 -0.90
CA TRP A 155 -12.43 -3.13 -0.71
C TRP A 155 -11.98 -2.61 0.67
N GLY A 156 -12.83 -2.65 1.70
CA GLY A 156 -12.57 -1.96 2.96
C GLY A 156 -13.06 -2.64 4.23
N SER A 157 -13.45 -3.92 4.21
CA SER A 157 -13.80 -4.61 5.45
C SER A 157 -12.55 -5.18 6.11
N GLY A 158 -11.82 -4.32 6.80
CA GLY A 158 -10.92 -4.72 7.88
C GLY A 158 -11.76 -5.34 8.98
N GLY A 159 -12.02 -6.64 8.85
CA GLY A 159 -12.67 -7.44 9.87
C GLY A 159 -11.74 -7.56 11.08
N GLU A 160 -11.84 -6.59 11.98
CA GLU A 160 -11.46 -6.78 13.37
C GLU A 160 -12.29 -7.94 13.92
N ARG A 161 -11.73 -9.15 13.86
CA ARG A 161 -12.14 -10.25 14.72
C ARG A 161 -11.75 -9.86 16.14
N ALA A 162 -12.61 -9.06 16.77
CA ALA A 162 -12.64 -8.91 18.22
C ALA A 162 -12.87 -10.32 18.77
N GLY A 163 -11.77 -10.93 19.24
CA GLY A 163 -11.79 -12.22 19.89
C GLY A 163 -12.70 -12.15 21.10
N SER A 164 -13.88 -12.75 20.96
CA SER A 164 -14.70 -13.18 22.09
C SER A 164 -13.87 -14.18 22.87
N ARG A 165 -13.23 -13.69 23.93
CA ARG A 165 -12.43 -14.46 24.88
C ARG A 165 -13.43 -15.10 25.84
N ASP A 166 -14.01 -16.19 25.39
CA ASP A 166 -14.97 -16.98 26.17
C ASP A 166 -14.40 -18.39 26.43
N ARG A 167 -14.47 -18.79 27.70
CA ARG A 167 -14.11 -20.08 28.32
C ARG A 167 -12.64 -20.52 28.28
N GLY A 168 -12.08 -21.10 29.35
CA GLY A 168 -12.72 -21.87 30.42
C GLY A 168 -12.17 -23.29 30.37
N GLU A 169 -11.47 -23.68 31.43
CA GLU A 169 -11.27 -25.01 32.02
C GLU A 169 -11.10 -26.27 31.12
N ASP A 170 -9.94 -26.91 31.32
CA ASP A 170 -9.69 -28.35 31.48
C ASP A 170 -10.17 -29.34 30.40
N GLN A 171 -9.23 -29.86 29.61
CA GLN A 171 -9.15 -31.31 29.37
C GLN A 171 -7.76 -31.75 28.88
N GLU A 172 -7.04 -32.46 29.74
CA GLU A 172 -5.97 -33.39 29.37
C GLU A 172 -6.59 -34.55 28.57
N GLU A 173 -6.20 -34.74 27.31
CA GLU A 173 -6.16 -36.09 26.73
C GLU A 173 -5.06 -36.22 25.67
N SER A 174 -4.12 -37.08 26.00
CA SER A 174 -3.02 -37.57 25.19
C SER A 174 -3.53 -38.44 24.05
N GLY A 175 -3.24 -38.04 22.81
CA GLY A 175 -3.49 -38.88 21.63
C GLY A 175 -2.62 -38.47 20.44
N ILE A 176 -1.49 -39.16 20.27
CA ILE A 176 -0.62 -39.01 19.09
C ILE A 176 -1.32 -39.67 17.91
N SER A 177 -1.91 -38.87 17.02
CA SER A 177 -2.46 -39.34 15.75
C SER A 177 -1.68 -38.68 14.61
N MET A 178 -0.80 -39.45 13.96
CA MET A 178 -0.13 -39.04 12.72
C MET A 178 -1.15 -39.03 11.58
N ALA A 179 -1.70 -37.84 11.31
CA ALA A 179 -2.52 -37.61 10.13
C ALA A 179 -1.63 -37.27 8.92
N GLN A 180 -1.76 -38.08 7.88
CA GLN A 180 -1.14 -37.96 6.57
C GLN A 180 -1.63 -36.68 5.85
N PRO A 181 -0.76 -35.88 5.21
CA PRO A 181 -1.19 -34.66 4.53
C PRO A 181 -1.85 -35.03 3.19
N SER A 182 -3.18 -35.08 3.19
CA SER A 182 -3.99 -35.07 1.98
C SER A 182 -3.88 -33.70 1.32
N ALA A 183 -3.45 -33.67 0.05
CA ALA A 183 -3.38 -32.49 -0.80
C ALA A 183 -4.79 -31.99 -1.13
N GLY A 184 -5.45 -31.39 -0.14
CA GLY A 184 -6.72 -30.70 -0.30
C GLY A 184 -6.49 -29.34 -0.96
N GLY A 185 -6.90 -29.20 -2.22
CA GLY A 185 -6.98 -27.90 -2.87
C GLY A 185 -7.84 -26.95 -2.03
N PHE A 186 -7.35 -25.73 -1.84
CA PHE A 186 -8.03 -24.68 -1.10
C PHE A 186 -9.44 -24.46 -1.67
N GLN A 187 -10.46 -24.97 -0.99
CA GLN A 187 -11.85 -24.63 -1.25
C GLN A 187 -12.16 -23.37 -0.43
N PRO A 188 -12.29 -22.19 -1.05
CA PRO A 188 -12.75 -21.02 -0.33
C PRO A 188 -14.12 -21.32 0.27
N PHE A 189 -14.26 -20.98 1.56
CA PHE A 189 -15.39 -21.25 2.44
C PHE A 189 -16.73 -21.31 1.70
N GLN A 190 -17.27 -22.52 1.49
CA GLN A 190 -18.70 -22.75 1.31
C GLN A 190 -19.38 -22.55 2.67
N GLY A 191 -19.37 -21.29 3.14
CA GLY A 191 -20.14 -20.90 4.30
C GLY A 191 -21.62 -20.91 3.90
N THR A 192 -22.31 -22.01 4.17
CA THR A 192 -23.77 -22.08 4.10
C THR A 192 -24.31 -20.99 5.03
N GLY A 193 -24.86 -19.92 4.45
CA GLY A 193 -25.35 -18.78 5.21
C GLY A 193 -26.40 -19.25 6.23
N HIS A 194 -26.02 -19.25 7.50
CA HIS A 194 -26.94 -19.53 8.59
C HIS A 194 -27.84 -18.31 8.74
N ARG A 195 -29.04 -18.38 8.15
CA ARG A 195 -30.10 -17.42 8.45
C ARG A 195 -30.54 -17.68 9.89
N LEU A 196 -30.33 -16.69 10.74
CA LEU A 196 -31.03 -16.58 12.01
C LEU A 196 -32.49 -16.24 11.67
N ASP A 197 -33.27 -17.26 11.33
CA ASP A 197 -34.72 -17.11 11.31
C ASP A 197 -35.19 -16.85 12.73
N GLU A 198 -35.95 -15.76 12.82
CA GLU A 198 -36.90 -15.34 13.85
C GLU A 198 -37.19 -16.39 14.94
N ALA A 199 -36.70 -16.12 16.15
CA ALA A 199 -37.21 -16.74 17.37
C ALA A 199 -37.80 -15.67 18.29
N GLY A 200 -39.14 -15.57 18.27
CA GLY A 200 -40.03 -15.06 19.34
C GLY A 200 -40.11 -13.54 19.47
N ALA A 201 -41.26 -12.88 19.32
CA ALA A 201 -42.52 -13.01 20.08
C ALA A 201 -42.37 -12.70 21.58
#